data_AF-A0A1Z5IJ16-F1
#
_entry.id   AF-A0A1Z5IJ16-F1
#
_cell.length_a   1.000
_cell.length_b   1.000
_cell.length_c   1.000
_cell.angle_alpha   90.00
_cell.angle_beta   90.00
_cell.angle_gamma   90.00
#
_symmetry.space_group_name_H-M   'P 1'
#
loop_
_entity.id
_entity.type
_entity.pdbx_description
1 polymer ?
#
loop_
_entity_poly.entity_id
_entity_poly.type
_entity_poly.pdbx_seq_one_letter_code
_entity_poly.pdbx_strand_id
1 'polypeptide(L)'
;MLNLTKQYLKSRHYRYEKSYIRPLMTPESVYVFKFGREALNNRVIIRYSHTWTGRRKINEIDLRLHKQKHPRIFRSEKDLLNYLESRLPRREEEEKEHQTDEENAK
;
A
#
# COMPACT_ATOMS: atom_id res chain seq x y z
N MET A 1 5.14 -10.76 -5.38
CA MET A 1 4.81 -9.35 -5.67
C MET A 1 4.87 -8.57 -4.37
N LEU A 2 5.60 -7.46 -4.36
CA LEU A 2 5.76 -6.55 -3.23
C LEU A 2 6.38 -7.18 -1.97
N ASN A 3 7.48 -7.91 -2.10
CA ASN A 3 8.10 -8.59 -0.96
C ASN A 3 8.83 -7.61 -0.02
N LEU A 4 9.59 -6.67 -0.59
CA LEU A 4 10.31 -5.64 0.18
C LEU A 4 9.33 -4.71 0.87
N THR A 5 8.27 -4.27 0.17
CA THR A 5 7.22 -3.44 0.78
C THR A 5 6.54 -4.16 1.96
N LYS A 6 6.28 -5.47 1.85
CA LYS A 6 5.70 -6.26 2.95
C LYS A 6 6.62 -6.35 4.15
N GLN A 7 7.90 -6.58 3.93
CA GLN A 7 8.90 -6.63 5.00
C GLN A 7 9.01 -5.27 5.71
N TYR A 8 9.09 -4.19 4.94
CA TYR A 8 9.13 -2.82 5.44
C TYR A 8 7.90 -2.46 6.28
N LEU A 9 6.70 -2.82 5.84
CA LEU A 9 5.47 -2.55 6.60
C LEU A 9 5.41 -3.36 7.89
N LYS A 10 5.80 -4.64 7.83
CA LYS A 10 5.85 -5.52 9.01
C LYS A 10 6.84 -5.00 10.06
N SER A 11 8.01 -4.50 9.65
CA SER A 11 9.01 -3.96 10.60
C SER A 11 8.55 -2.68 11.32
N ARG A 12 7.52 -2.00 10.78
CA ARG A 12 6.87 -0.83 11.41
C ARG A 12 5.51 -1.16 12.05
N HIS A 13 5.25 -2.43 12.34
CA HIS A 13 4.01 -2.89 12.97
C HIS A 13 2.73 -2.60 12.17
N TYR A 14 2.81 -2.42 10.85
CA TYR A 14 1.62 -2.41 10.01
C TYR A 14 1.16 -3.85 9.77
N ARG A 15 -0.15 -4.05 9.92
CA ARG A 15 -0.85 -5.23 9.47
C ARG A 15 -1.25 -5.06 8.01
N TYR A 16 -1.45 -6.17 7.32
CA TYR A 16 -1.92 -6.14 5.95
C TYR A 16 -2.83 -7.32 5.63
N GLU A 17 -3.68 -7.12 4.62
CA GLU A 17 -4.58 -8.12 4.06
C GLU A 17 -4.39 -8.19 2.54
N LYS A 18 -4.52 -9.39 1.99
CA LYS A 18 -4.30 -9.70 0.58
C LYS A 18 -5.61 -10.12 -0.07
N SER A 19 -5.99 -9.47 -1.16
CA SER A 19 -7.13 -9.86 -1.99
C SER A 19 -6.70 -9.97 -3.45
N TYR A 20 -7.19 -10.99 -4.14
CA TYR A 20 -6.93 -11.23 -5.55
C TYR A 20 -8.26 -11.16 -6.31
N ILE A 21 -8.28 -10.34 -7.36
CA ILE A 21 -9.45 -10.13 -8.20
C ILE A 21 -9.04 -10.50 -9.62
N ARG A 22 -9.81 -11.38 -10.25
CA ARG A 22 -9.71 -11.70 -11.67
C ARG A 22 -10.93 -11.12 -12.36
N PRO A 23 -10.85 -9.91 -12.93
CA PRO A 23 -11.98 -9.32 -13.64
C PRO A 23 -12.32 -10.15 -14.88
N LEU A 24 -13.61 -10.25 -15.21
CA LEU A 24 -14.06 -11.00 -16.39
C LEU A 24 -13.77 -10.27 -17.71
N MET A 25 -13.84 -8.92 -17.69
CA MET A 25 -13.80 -8.08 -18.88
C MET A 25 -12.43 -7.49 -19.20
N THR A 26 -11.41 -7.68 -18.35
CA THR A 26 -10.07 -7.13 -18.57
C THR A 26 -9.01 -8.22 -18.51
N PRO A 27 -7.98 -8.19 -19.38
CA PRO A 27 -6.92 -9.20 -19.40
C PRO A 27 -6.00 -9.12 -18.18
N GLU A 28 -5.97 -7.97 -17.49
CA GLU A 28 -5.17 -7.78 -16.29
C GLU A 28 -5.82 -8.39 -15.05
N SER A 29 -5.01 -9.08 -14.26
CA SER A 29 -5.39 -9.47 -12.89
C SER A 29 -5.06 -8.35 -11.92
N VAL A 30 -5.85 -8.24 -10.86
CA VAL A 30 -5.68 -7.20 -9.85
C VAL A 30 -5.35 -7.86 -8.51
N TYR A 31 -4.26 -7.39 -7.90
CA TYR A 31 -3.87 -7.75 -6.55
C TYR A 31 -4.05 -6.53 -5.65
N VAL A 32 -4.95 -6.63 -4.68
CA VAL A 32 -5.20 -5.56 -3.71
C VAL A 32 -4.54 -5.92 -2.39
N PHE A 33 -3.76 -4.97 -1.89
CA PHE A 33 -3.00 -5.09 -0.67
C PHE A 33 -3.45 -3.97 0.27
N LYS A 34 -4.31 -4.28 1.24
CA LYS A 34 -4.76 -3.31 2.25
C LYS A 34 -3.80 -3.33 3.44
N PHE A 35 -3.51 -2.18 4.04
CA PHE A 35 -2.57 -2.10 5.17
C PHE A 35 -2.87 -0.95 6.14
N GLY A 36 -2.42 -1.11 7.39
CA GLY A 36 -2.61 -0.14 8.48
C GLY A 36 -2.19 -0.72 9.82
N ARG A 37 -1.99 0.12 10.84
CA ARG A 37 -1.63 -0.31 12.20
C ARG A 37 -2.89 -0.76 12.96
N GLU A 38 -3.82 0.17 13.18
CA GLU A 38 -5.10 -0.07 13.84
C GLU A 38 -6.20 -0.48 12.85
N ALA A 39 -6.38 0.27 11.77
CA ALA A 39 -7.37 -0.01 10.73
C ALA A 39 -6.71 -0.08 9.34
N LEU A 40 -7.15 -1.03 8.50
CA LEU A 40 -6.58 -1.28 7.16
C LEU A 40 -7.10 -0.28 6.10
N ASN A 41 -6.91 1.00 6.37
CA ASN A 41 -7.48 2.10 5.59
C ASN A 41 -6.61 2.49 4.37
N ASN A 42 -5.37 2.02 4.32
CA ASN A 42 -4.49 2.23 3.19
C ASN A 42 -4.55 1.03 2.25
N ARG A 43 -4.30 1.25 0.95
CA ARG A 43 -4.25 0.16 -0.03
C ARG A 43 -3.23 0.43 -1.13
N VAL A 44 -2.61 -0.66 -1.59
CA VAL A 44 -1.87 -0.72 -2.84
C VAL A 44 -2.66 -1.63 -3.79
N ILE A 45 -2.95 -1.13 -4.98
CA ILE A 45 -3.66 -1.85 -6.04
C ILE A 45 -2.63 -2.13 -7.13
N ILE A 46 -2.33 -3.41 -7.34
CA ILE A 46 -1.34 -3.84 -8.33
C ILE A 46 -2.08 -4.48 -9.51
N ARG A 47 -1.95 -3.87 -10.69
CA ARG A 47 -2.38 -4.47 -11.94
C ARG A 47 -1.21 -5.27 -12.51
N TYR A 48 -1.45 -6.53 -12.82
CA TYR A 48 -0.43 -7.40 -13.38
C TYR A 48 -1.00 -8.30 -14.47
N SER A 49 -0.14 -8.60 -15.43
CA SER A 49 -0.39 -9.54 -16.52
C SER A 49 0.49 -10.77 -16.34
N HIS A 50 0.21 -11.82 -17.10
CA HIS A 50 1.12 -12.95 -17.25
C HIS A 50 1.81 -12.84 -18.61
N THR A 51 3.13 -13.03 -18.62
CA THR A 51 3.88 -13.20 -19.87
C THR A 51 3.48 -14.52 -20.52
N TRP A 52 3.85 -14.70 -21.79
CA TRP A 52 3.71 -15.97 -22.51
C TRP A 52 4.31 -17.17 -21.73
N THR A 53 5.40 -16.94 -21.00
CA THR A 53 6.05 -17.93 -20.11
C THR A 53 5.37 -18.10 -18.75
N GLY A 54 4.21 -17.48 -18.52
CA GLY A 54 3.46 -17.54 -17.27
C GLY A 54 4.02 -16.69 -16.11
N ARG A 55 5.09 -15.91 -16.35
CA ARG A 55 5.66 -15.04 -15.30
C ARG A 55 4.76 -13.83 -15.10
N ARG A 56 4.57 -13.42 -13.84
CA ARG A 56 3.80 -12.21 -13.51
C ARG A 56 4.60 -10.98 -13.86
N LYS A 57 4.05 -10.12 -14.71
CA LYS A 57 4.57 -8.80 -15.03
C LYS A 57 3.69 -7.75 -14.36
N ILE A 58 4.28 -6.96 -13.47
CA ILE A 58 3.60 -5.80 -12.88
C ILE A 58 3.48 -4.74 -13.99
N ASN A 59 2.26 -4.27 -14.22
CA ASN A 59 1.98 -3.20 -15.16
C ASN A 59 1.85 -1.87 -14.43
N GLU A 60 1.17 -1.86 -13.28
CA GLU A 60 0.90 -0.66 -12.50
C GLU A 60 0.84 -0.97 -11.00
N ILE A 61 1.31 -0.03 -10.18
CA ILE A 61 1.18 -0.04 -8.72
C ILE A 61 0.51 1.29 -8.29
N ASP A 62 -0.77 1.26 -7.95
CA ASP A 62 -1.54 2.41 -7.45
C ASP A 62 -1.58 2.40 -5.92
N LEU A 63 -0.95 3.39 -5.29
CA LEU A 63 -0.98 3.60 -3.85
C LEU A 63 -2.05 4.63 -3.48
N ARG A 64 -2.94 4.21 -2.58
CA ARG A 64 -3.99 5.04 -1.98
C ARG A 64 -3.86 4.99 -0.48
N LEU A 65 -3.38 6.08 0.10
CA LEU A 65 -3.32 6.22 1.54
C LEU A 65 -4.60 6.90 2.05
N HIS A 66 -5.00 6.56 3.27
CA HIS A 66 -6.13 7.21 3.94
C HIS A 66 -5.88 8.73 4.04
N LYS A 67 -6.93 9.54 3.88
CA LYS A 67 -6.88 11.02 3.85
C LYS A 67 -5.94 11.63 2.78
N GLN A 68 -5.40 10.84 1.84
CA GLN A 68 -4.57 11.36 0.75
C GLN A 68 -5.45 11.96 -0.35
N LYS A 69 -5.21 13.23 -0.72
CA LYS A 69 -5.96 13.92 -1.79
C LYS A 69 -5.69 13.36 -3.19
N HIS A 70 -4.42 13.07 -3.49
CA HIS A 70 -4.00 12.58 -4.81
C HIS A 70 -3.26 11.25 -4.67
N PRO A 71 -3.87 10.13 -5.11
CA PRO A 71 -3.20 8.84 -5.23
C PRO A 71 -1.91 8.93 -6.05
N ARG A 72 -0.98 7.99 -5.81
CA ARG A 72 0.27 7.92 -6.57
C ARG A 72 0.40 6.59 -7.28
N ILE A 73 0.83 6.66 -8.54
CA ILE A 73 1.08 5.50 -9.38
C ILE A 73 2.58 5.31 -9.52
N PHE A 74 3.04 4.07 -9.38
CA PHE A 74 4.43 3.67 -9.49
C PHE A 74 4.59 2.58 -10.54
N ARG A 75 5.76 2.55 -11.20
CA ARG A 75 6.13 1.53 -12.17
C ARG A 75 6.89 0.35 -11.54
N SER A 76 7.55 0.58 -10.40
CA SER A 76 8.35 -0.42 -9.71
C SER A 76 8.08 -0.47 -8.20
N GLU A 77 8.37 -1.63 -7.60
CA GLU A 77 8.31 -1.80 -6.14
C GLU A 77 9.31 -0.89 -5.41
N LYS A 78 10.47 -0.62 -6.02
CA LYS A 78 11.49 0.24 -5.44
C LYS A 78 11.00 1.68 -5.31
N ASP A 79 10.34 2.21 -6.33
CA ASP A 79 9.81 3.58 -6.31
C ASP A 79 8.68 3.72 -5.27
N LEU A 80 7.81 2.70 -5.19
CA LEU A 80 6.79 2.61 -4.13
C LEU A 80 7.46 2.64 -2.76
N LEU A 81 8.47 1.80 -2.54
CA LEU A 81 9.15 1.67 -1.26
C LEU A 81 9.83 2.97 -0.83
N ASN A 82 10.58 3.61 -1.73
CA ASN A 82 11.22 4.91 -1.48
C ASN A 82 10.18 5.97 -1.07
N TYR A 83 9.02 5.98 -1.74
CA TYR A 83 7.95 6.90 -1.38
C TYR A 83 7.38 6.62 0.02
N LEU A 84 7.12 5.35 0.35
CA LEU A 84 6.61 4.95 1.66
C LEU A 84 7.62 5.29 2.77
N GLU A 85 8.90 5.05 2.54
CA GLU A 85 10.01 5.42 3.42
C GLU A 85 10.02 6.91 3.74
N SER A 86 9.76 7.77 2.75
CA SER A 86 9.73 9.22 2.94
C SER A 86 8.46 9.75 3.62
N ARG A 87 7.34 8.99 3.61
CA ARG A 87 6.02 9.51 3.99
C ARG A 87 5.40 8.88 5.22
N LEU A 88 5.64 7.60 5.48
CA LEU A 88 5.02 6.92 6.63
C LEU A 88 5.56 7.39 7.98
N PRO A 89 6.87 7.62 8.19
CA PRO A 89 7.37 8.09 9.49
C PRO A 89 6.72 9.40 9.95
N ARG A 90 6.67 10.40 9.05
CA ARG A 90 6.02 11.68 9.32
C ARG A 90 4.55 11.53 9.69
N ARG A 91 3.83 10.61 9.04
CA ARG A 91 2.43 10.35 9.36
C ARG A 91 2.24 9.68 10.71
N GLU A 92 3.16 8.80 11.08
CA GLU A 92 3.15 8.15 12.39
C GLU A 92 3.40 9.15 13.52
N GLU A 93 4.15 10.22 13.26
CA GLU A 93 4.32 11.35 14.18
C GLU A 93 3.03 12.17 14.29
N GLU A 94 2.47 12.60 13.15
CA GLU A 94 1.20 13.35 13.09
C GLU A 94 0.05 12.59 13.79
N GLU A 95 -0.05 11.27 13.60
CA GLU A 95 -1.07 10.44 14.26
C GLU A 95 -0.91 10.38 15.78
N LYS A 96 0.32 10.37 16.30
CA LYS A 96 0.60 10.33 17.75
C LYS A 96 0.31 11.67 18.41
N GLU A 97 0.67 12.78 17.76
CA GLU A 97 0.39 14.14 18.27
C GLU A 97 -1.12 14.33 18.44
N HIS A 98 -1.90 13.98 17.41
CA HIS A 98 -3.37 14.07 17.49
C HIS A 98 -3.99 13.18 18.57
N GLN A 99 -3.48 11.96 18.78
CA GLN A 99 -3.96 11.09 19.86
C GLN A 99 -3.68 11.68 21.25
N THR A 100 -2.52 12.34 21.41
CA THR A 100 -2.10 12.95 22.68
C THR A 100 -2.95 14.18 23.02
N ASP A 101 -3.25 15.01 22.02
CA ASP A 101 -4.11 16.18 22.19
C ASP A 101 -5.56 15.78 22.55
N GLU A 102 -6.09 14.74 21.91
CA GLU A 102 -7.43 14.20 22.21
C GLU A 102 -7.53 13.57 23.61
N GLU A 103 -6.45 12.99 24.12
CA GLU A 103 -6.39 12.42 25.47
C GLU A 103 -6.28 13.51 26.54
N ASN A 104 -5.46 14.54 26.32
CA ASN A 104 -5.31 15.67 27.25
C ASN A 104 -6.55 16.61 27.30
N ALA A 105 -7.41 16.58 26.27
CA ALA A 105 -8.64 17.36 26.22
C ALA A 105 -9.85 16.68 26.89
N LYS A 106 -9.69 15.44 27.39
CA LYS A 106 -10.72 14.68 28.13
C LYS A 106 -10.47 14.73 29.63
#